data_AF-A0A158CM78-F1
#
_entry.id   AF-A0A158CM78-F1
#
_cell.length_a   1.000
_cell.length_b   1.000
_cell.length_c   1.000
_cell.angle_alpha   90.00
_cell.angle_beta   90.00
_cell.angle_gamma   90.00
#
_symmetry.space_group_name_H-M   'P 1'
#
loop_
_entity.id
_entity.type
_entity.pdbx_description
1 polymer ?
#
loop_
_entity_poly.entity_id
_entity_poly.type
_entity_poly.pdbx_seq_one_letter_code
_entity_poly.pdbx_strand_id
1 'polypeptide(L)'
;MKLRNAVANKLEMHGTDVVFADERVRSGGRNVRLAEAASSGEIVVEDTMEYGDLAKRYQQSTFGAHFVEVGVDAATAEIRVRRMLAVCAAGRILNPKAARSQVIGAMTMGVGAALMEDLVVDKRYGMFINHDLAAYEVPVHADIPHQEVVFLDEADPTSSMKAKGVGELGICGVGAAIANALYNATGVRVRDYPITLDKILMGIA
;
A
#
# COMPACT_ATOMS: atom_id res chain seq x y z
N MET A 1 -25.59 3.06 -6.69
CA MET A 1 -26.52 2.54 -7.74
C MET A 1 -27.62 3.54 -8.12
N LYS A 2 -28.06 4.39 -7.20
CA LYS A 2 -29.17 5.34 -7.42
C LYS A 2 -28.99 6.27 -8.64
N LEU A 3 -27.77 6.74 -8.95
CA LEU A 3 -27.52 7.58 -10.13
C LEU A 3 -27.86 6.88 -11.46
N ARG A 4 -27.54 5.58 -11.59
CA ARG A 4 -27.90 4.81 -12.78
C ARG A 4 -29.42 4.74 -12.95
N ASN A 5 -30.16 4.56 -11.85
CA ASN A 5 -31.62 4.56 -11.87
C ASN A 5 -32.20 5.92 -12.24
N ALA A 6 -31.66 7.01 -11.68
CA ALA A 6 -32.09 8.38 -12.01
C ALA A 6 -31.87 8.71 -13.49
N VAL A 7 -30.71 8.34 -14.04
CA VAL A 7 -30.40 8.49 -15.47
C VAL A 7 -31.34 7.65 -16.34
N ALA A 8 -31.54 6.37 -16.00
CA ALA A 8 -32.43 5.48 -16.75
C ALA A 8 -33.87 6.01 -16.77
N ASN A 9 -34.37 6.51 -15.65
CA ASN A 9 -35.69 7.15 -15.56
C ASN A 9 -35.79 8.40 -16.42
N LYS A 10 -34.79 9.29 -16.40
CA LYS A 10 -34.77 10.49 -17.26
C LYS A 10 -34.73 10.16 -18.76
N LEU A 11 -34.11 9.04 -19.13
CA LEU A 11 -34.06 8.57 -20.51
C LEU A 11 -35.27 7.69 -20.88
N GLU A 12 -36.22 7.50 -19.97
CA GLU A 12 -37.38 6.61 -20.15
C GLU A 12 -36.94 5.19 -20.57
N MET A 13 -35.81 4.73 -20.03
CA MET A 13 -35.25 3.40 -20.24
C MET A 13 -35.53 2.56 -19.02
N HIS A 14 -36.55 1.69 -19.11
CA HIS A 14 -36.97 0.83 -18.02
C HIS A 14 -36.64 -0.62 -18.34
N GLY A 15 -36.06 -1.34 -17.37
CA GLY A 15 -35.70 -2.75 -17.54
C GLY A 15 -34.55 -3.17 -16.64
N THR A 16 -34.34 -4.48 -16.52
CA THR A 16 -33.18 -5.05 -15.85
C THR A 16 -31.95 -5.13 -16.77
N ASP A 17 -32.12 -4.81 -18.06
CA ASP A 17 -31.12 -4.90 -19.13
C ASP A 17 -30.42 -3.56 -19.43
N VAL A 18 -30.58 -2.53 -18.58
CA VAL A 18 -29.98 -1.22 -18.82
C VAL A 18 -28.46 -1.26 -18.63
N VAL A 19 -27.73 -1.15 -19.73
CA VAL A 19 -26.26 -1.16 -19.77
C VAL A 19 -25.72 0.26 -19.92
N PHE A 20 -24.73 0.57 -19.09
CA PHE A 20 -23.95 1.81 -19.14
C PHE A 20 -22.54 1.46 -19.63
N ALA A 21 -22.20 1.88 -20.84
CA ALA A 21 -20.92 1.58 -21.46
C ALA A 21 -20.60 2.62 -22.54
N ASP A 22 -19.31 2.92 -22.72
CA ASP A 22 -18.82 3.81 -23.78
C ASP A 22 -19.50 5.19 -23.81
N GLU A 23 -19.75 5.78 -22.64
CA GLU A 23 -20.49 7.05 -22.47
C GLU A 23 -21.95 7.00 -22.95
N ARG A 24 -22.55 5.80 -23.03
CA ARG A 24 -23.92 5.59 -23.52
C ARG A 24 -24.75 4.73 -22.57
N VAL A 25 -26.07 4.87 -22.69
CA VAL A 25 -27.08 4.06 -22.01
C VAL A 25 -27.85 3.26 -23.06
N ARG A 26 -27.90 1.93 -22.89
CA ARG A 26 -28.49 0.98 -23.85
C ARG A 26 -29.53 0.11 -23.15
N SER A 27 -30.69 -0.08 -23.78
CA SER A 27 -31.75 -1.01 -23.36
C SER A 27 -32.72 -1.24 -24.51
N GLY A 28 -33.18 -2.48 -24.73
CA GLY A 28 -34.22 -2.79 -25.72
C GLY A 28 -34.02 -2.24 -27.14
N GLY A 29 -32.77 -2.21 -27.64
CA GLY A 29 -32.41 -1.67 -28.96
C GLY A 29 -32.23 -0.15 -29.04
N ARG A 30 -32.58 0.59 -27.98
CA ARG A 30 -32.29 2.02 -27.84
C ARG A 30 -30.85 2.22 -27.35
N ASN A 31 -30.20 3.27 -27.85
CA ASN A 31 -28.80 3.58 -27.54
C ASN A 31 -28.58 5.10 -27.53
N VAL A 32 -28.50 5.69 -26.33
CA VAL A 32 -28.52 7.15 -26.12
C VAL A 32 -27.23 7.62 -25.45
N ARG A 33 -26.73 8.82 -25.75
CA ARG A 33 -25.54 9.33 -25.04
C ARG A 33 -25.89 9.64 -23.59
N LEU A 34 -24.99 9.33 -22.66
CA LEU A 34 -25.17 9.63 -21.24
C LEU A 34 -25.43 11.12 -20.99
N ALA A 35 -24.78 12.00 -21.77
CA ALA A 35 -24.95 13.45 -21.69
C ALA A 35 -26.38 13.92 -21.97
N GLU A 36 -27.17 13.17 -22.77
CA GLU A 36 -28.56 13.52 -23.07
C GLU A 36 -29.45 13.45 -21.83
N ALA A 37 -29.11 12.60 -20.85
CA ALA A 37 -29.83 12.54 -19.58
C ALA A 37 -29.72 13.86 -18.80
N ALA A 38 -28.59 14.58 -18.93
CA ALA A 38 -28.34 15.85 -18.26
C ALA A 38 -28.72 17.08 -19.11
N SER A 39 -29.42 16.89 -20.24
CA SER A 39 -29.81 17.98 -21.16
C SER A 39 -30.67 19.07 -20.52
N SER A 40 -31.45 18.73 -19.50
CA SER A 40 -32.35 19.63 -18.75
C SER A 40 -31.77 20.10 -17.42
N GLY A 41 -30.46 19.92 -17.20
CA GLY A 41 -29.76 20.26 -15.97
C GLY A 41 -29.11 19.04 -15.29
N GLU A 42 -28.38 19.33 -14.22
CA GLU A 42 -27.65 18.32 -13.47
C GLU A 42 -28.54 17.23 -12.87
N ILE A 43 -27.99 16.02 -12.74
CA ILE A 43 -28.62 14.91 -12.01
C ILE A 43 -27.75 14.64 -10.79
N VAL A 44 -28.23 15.06 -9.63
CA VAL A 44 -27.53 14.92 -8.35
C VAL A 44 -28.20 13.82 -7.53
N VAL A 45 -27.40 12.93 -6.96
CA VAL A 45 -27.88 11.83 -6.14
C VAL A 45 -26.91 11.60 -4.98
N GLU A 46 -27.46 11.43 -3.79
CA GLU A 46 -26.72 11.08 -2.58
C GLU A 46 -27.04 9.65 -2.14
N ASP A 47 -26.00 8.91 -1.75
CA ASP A 47 -26.12 7.52 -1.32
C ASP A 47 -25.06 7.20 -0.28
N THR A 48 -25.34 6.21 0.56
CA THR A 48 -24.42 5.71 1.58
C THR A 48 -24.16 4.23 1.37
N MET A 49 -23.02 3.76 1.87
CA MET A 49 -22.70 2.33 1.92
C MET A 49 -22.54 1.92 3.37
N GLU A 50 -23.36 0.98 3.81
CA GLU A 50 -23.31 0.40 5.14
C GLU A 50 -22.75 -1.02 5.07
N TYR A 51 -21.99 -1.40 6.09
CA TYR A 51 -21.44 -2.75 6.21
C TYR A 51 -22.26 -3.54 7.22
N GLY A 52 -22.80 -4.70 6.80
CA GLY A 52 -23.46 -5.65 7.70
C GLY A 52 -22.46 -6.49 8.50
N ASP A 53 -22.88 -7.66 8.99
CA ASP A 53 -22.07 -8.54 9.84
C ASP A 53 -20.98 -9.35 9.09
N LEU A 54 -20.48 -8.87 7.95
CA LEU A 54 -19.45 -9.55 7.15
C LEU A 54 -18.15 -9.76 7.95
N ALA A 55 -17.66 -8.72 8.61
CA ALA A 55 -16.43 -8.77 9.41
C ALA A 55 -16.56 -9.67 10.67
N LYS A 56 -17.78 -9.98 11.12
CA LYS A 56 -18.02 -10.93 12.22
C LYS A 56 -18.02 -12.38 11.75
N ARG A 57 -18.39 -12.61 10.48
CA ARG A 57 -18.52 -13.95 9.88
C ARG A 57 -17.21 -14.43 9.24
N TYR A 58 -16.38 -13.50 8.76
CA TYR A 58 -15.14 -13.80 8.08
C TYR A 58 -14.01 -12.90 8.56
N GLN A 59 -12.81 -13.47 8.71
CA GLN A 59 -11.59 -12.69 8.85
C GLN A 59 -11.18 -12.16 7.46
N GLN A 60 -11.30 -10.85 7.27
CA GLN A 60 -10.82 -10.17 6.07
C GLN A 60 -9.40 -9.69 6.33
N SER A 61 -8.44 -10.21 5.56
CA SER A 61 -7.03 -9.88 5.72
C SER A 61 -6.36 -9.73 4.37
N THR A 62 -5.23 -9.03 4.41
CA THR A 62 -4.33 -8.84 3.29
C THR A 62 -2.98 -9.43 3.65
N PHE A 63 -2.29 -9.97 2.66
CA PHE A 63 -1.05 -10.70 2.88
C PHE A 63 0.05 -10.15 1.99
N GLY A 64 1.25 -10.09 2.53
CA GLY A 64 2.43 -9.58 1.85
C GLY A 64 3.61 -10.52 2.11
N ALA A 65 4.41 -10.75 1.08
CA ALA A 65 5.72 -11.39 1.20
C ALA A 65 6.78 -10.41 0.75
N HIS A 66 7.76 -10.14 1.61
CA HIS A 66 8.86 -9.22 1.34
C HIS A 66 10.18 -9.99 1.22
N PHE A 67 10.91 -9.69 0.16
CA PHE A 67 12.24 -10.21 -0.11
C PHE A 67 13.19 -9.03 -0.24
N VAL A 68 14.33 -9.11 0.46
CA VAL A 68 15.31 -8.03 0.51
C VAL A 68 16.71 -8.61 0.33
N GLU A 69 17.48 -7.92 -0.49
CA GLU A 69 18.91 -8.14 -0.68
C GLU A 69 19.66 -6.93 -0.10
N VAL A 70 20.64 -7.19 0.76
CA VAL A 70 21.49 -6.16 1.38
C VAL A 70 22.96 -6.46 1.11
N GLY A 71 23.76 -5.40 1.01
CA GLY A 71 25.21 -5.48 1.13
C GLY A 71 25.64 -4.84 2.44
N VAL A 72 26.60 -5.47 3.11
CA VAL A 72 27.25 -4.94 4.31
C VAL A 72 28.74 -4.82 4.01
N ASP A 73 29.30 -3.64 4.23
CA ASP A 73 30.74 -3.43 4.09
C ASP A 73 31.50 -4.19 5.18
N ALA A 74 32.52 -4.97 4.81
CA ALA A 74 33.22 -5.85 5.74
C ALA A 74 34.14 -5.09 6.72
N ALA A 75 34.53 -3.85 6.41
CA ALA A 75 35.40 -3.04 7.25
C ALA A 75 34.61 -2.03 8.09
N THR A 76 33.59 -1.39 7.51
CA THR A 76 32.82 -0.32 8.17
C THR A 76 31.49 -0.78 8.74
N ALA A 77 31.02 -1.98 8.37
CA ALA A 77 29.67 -2.48 8.64
C ALA A 77 28.55 -1.60 8.07
N GLU A 78 28.86 -0.68 7.15
CA GLU A 78 27.84 0.12 6.48
C GLU A 78 26.87 -0.77 5.69
N ILE A 79 25.58 -0.53 5.91
CA ILE A 79 24.51 -1.30 5.30
C ILE A 79 23.96 -0.54 4.10
N ARG A 80 23.80 -1.22 2.97
CA ARG A 80 23.10 -0.69 1.79
C ARG A 80 22.13 -1.73 1.25
N VAL A 81 20.87 -1.33 1.08
CA VAL A 81 19.87 -2.13 0.38
C VAL A 81 20.24 -2.22 -1.10
N ARG A 82 20.23 -3.41 -1.68
CA ARG A 82 20.58 -3.67 -3.08
C ARG A 82 19.33 -3.86 -3.95
N ARG A 83 18.35 -4.59 -3.42
CA ARG A 83 17.10 -4.89 -4.12
C ARG A 83 15.99 -5.24 -3.13
N MET A 84 14.77 -4.87 -3.46
CA MET A 84 13.59 -5.27 -2.69
C MET A 84 12.47 -5.73 -3.63
N LEU A 85 11.73 -6.75 -3.20
CA LEU A 85 10.53 -7.25 -3.86
C LEU A 85 9.42 -7.40 -2.82
N ALA A 86 8.23 -6.91 -3.15
CA ALA A 86 7.00 -7.18 -2.43
C ALA A 86 6.01 -7.95 -3.31
N VAL A 87 5.46 -9.05 -2.81
CA VAL A 87 4.34 -9.77 -3.44
C VAL A 87 3.12 -9.59 -2.54
N CYS A 88 2.08 -8.94 -3.05
CA CYS A 88 0.93 -8.49 -2.25
C CYS A 88 -0.38 -9.12 -2.73
N ALA A 89 -1.16 -9.61 -1.77
CA ALA A 89 -2.54 -10.09 -1.90
C ALA A 89 -3.47 -9.09 -1.17
N ALA A 90 -4.07 -8.17 -1.95
CA ALA A 90 -4.88 -7.06 -1.44
C ALA A 90 -6.26 -6.96 -2.13
N GLY A 91 -6.82 -8.09 -2.53
CA GLY A 91 -8.04 -8.15 -3.33
C GLY A 91 -7.84 -7.51 -4.71
N ARG A 92 -8.95 -7.11 -5.33
CA ARG A 92 -8.91 -6.43 -6.62
C ARG A 92 -8.14 -5.12 -6.52
N ILE A 93 -7.06 -5.01 -7.28
CA ILE A 93 -6.32 -3.78 -7.42
C ILE A 93 -7.07 -2.82 -8.35
N LEU A 94 -7.55 -1.70 -7.78
CA LEU A 94 -8.35 -0.71 -8.52
C LEU A 94 -7.52 0.10 -9.52
N ASN A 95 -6.29 0.46 -9.13
CA ASN A 95 -5.33 1.16 -9.99
C ASN A 95 -3.93 0.61 -9.72
N PRO A 96 -3.38 -0.24 -10.60
CA PRO A 96 -2.08 -0.88 -10.39
C PRO A 96 -0.92 0.10 -10.20
N LYS A 97 -0.95 1.25 -10.88
CA LYS A 97 0.10 2.27 -10.78
C LYS A 97 0.10 2.92 -9.40
N ALA A 98 -1.06 3.38 -8.94
CA ALA A 98 -1.19 4.02 -7.63
C ALA A 98 -0.94 3.02 -6.48
N ALA A 99 -1.43 1.79 -6.62
CA ALA A 99 -1.17 0.72 -5.65
C ALA A 99 0.33 0.39 -5.58
N ARG A 100 1.02 0.29 -6.72
CA ARG A 100 2.48 0.11 -6.76
C ARG A 100 3.20 1.26 -6.04
N SER A 101 2.80 2.51 -6.28
CA SER A 101 3.36 3.68 -5.60
C SER A 101 3.21 3.61 -4.08
N GLN A 102 2.07 3.14 -3.56
CA GLN A 102 1.89 2.93 -2.12
C GLN A 102 2.86 1.90 -1.57
N VAL A 103 2.99 0.75 -2.24
CA VAL A 103 3.85 -0.34 -1.73
C VAL A 103 5.33 0.06 -1.77
N ILE A 104 5.82 0.69 -2.84
CA ILE A 104 7.22 1.15 -2.87
C ILE A 104 7.50 2.25 -1.85
N GLY A 105 6.55 3.16 -1.60
CA GLY A 105 6.68 4.17 -0.56
C GLY A 105 6.73 3.56 0.84
N ALA A 106 5.88 2.56 1.10
CA ALA A 106 5.86 1.82 2.35
C ALA A 106 7.13 0.95 2.54
N MET A 107 7.68 0.40 1.46
CA MET A 107 8.98 -0.28 1.48
C MET A 107 10.11 0.69 1.83
N THR A 108 10.12 1.89 1.26
CA THR A 108 11.08 2.94 1.61
C THR A 108 10.96 3.34 3.07
N MET A 109 9.75 3.59 3.58
CA MET A 109 9.54 3.86 5.01
C MET A 109 10.03 2.69 5.88
N GLY A 110 9.83 1.45 5.46
CA GLY A 110 10.35 0.27 6.13
C GLY A 110 11.88 0.18 6.14
N VAL A 111 12.58 0.71 5.13
CA VAL A 111 14.04 0.87 5.14
C VAL A 111 14.46 1.88 6.19
N GLY A 112 13.76 3.01 6.27
CA GLY A 112 13.96 4.05 7.29
C GLY A 112 13.86 3.46 8.70
N ALA A 113 12.69 2.91 9.03
CA ALA A 113 12.42 2.24 10.31
C ALA A 113 13.42 1.12 10.65
N ALA A 114 13.96 0.42 9.64
CA ALA A 114 14.88 -0.68 9.88
C ALA A 114 16.32 -0.23 10.17
N LEU A 115 16.79 0.85 9.54
CA LEU A 115 18.22 1.15 9.45
C LEU A 115 18.63 2.51 10.03
N MET A 116 17.71 3.46 10.20
CA MET A 116 18.08 4.86 10.47
C MET A 116 17.10 5.61 11.39
N GLU A 117 15.79 5.41 11.26
CA GLU A 117 14.80 6.18 12.01
C GLU A 117 14.79 5.78 13.49
N ASP A 118 15.10 6.74 14.37
CA ASP A 118 14.98 6.63 15.82
C ASP A 118 14.59 7.98 16.41
N LEU A 119 13.72 8.00 17.42
CA LEU A 119 13.42 9.20 18.20
C LEU A 119 14.16 9.12 19.53
N VAL A 120 15.33 9.77 19.59
CA VAL A 120 16.23 9.65 20.73
C VAL A 120 15.67 10.44 21.91
N VAL A 121 15.24 9.74 22.95
CA VAL A 121 14.65 10.34 24.15
C VAL A 121 15.73 10.79 25.14
N ASP A 122 15.78 12.09 25.45
CA ASP A 122 16.48 12.57 26.64
C ASP A 122 15.63 12.31 27.88
N LYS A 123 16.01 11.31 28.68
CA LYS A 123 15.29 10.92 29.90
C LYS A 123 15.35 11.95 31.03
N ARG A 124 16.25 12.94 30.96
CA ARG A 124 16.37 14.02 31.96
C ARG A 124 15.32 15.09 31.75
N TYR A 125 15.04 15.42 30.49
CA TYR A 125 14.14 16.50 30.10
C TYR A 125 12.81 16.01 29.48
N GLY A 126 12.70 14.73 29.13
CA GLY A 126 11.49 14.12 28.58
C GLY A 126 11.17 14.57 27.16
N MET A 127 12.19 14.80 26.33
CA MET A 127 12.03 15.28 24.95
C MET A 127 12.83 14.44 23.96
N PHE A 128 12.45 14.48 22.68
CA PHE A 128 13.24 13.91 21.59
C PHE A 128 14.34 14.89 21.20
N ILE A 129 15.61 14.49 21.19
CA ILE A 129 16.71 15.43 20.91
C ILE A 129 16.95 15.65 19.43
N ASN A 130 16.54 14.72 18.58
CA ASN A 130 16.70 14.75 17.13
C ASN A 130 15.38 15.11 16.42
N HIS A 131 14.72 16.17 16.88
CA HIS A 131 13.39 16.60 16.42
C HIS A 131 13.43 17.50 15.17
N ASP A 132 14.29 17.18 14.20
CA ASP A 132 14.38 17.88 12.91
C ASP A 132 14.67 16.88 11.77
N LEU A 133 14.55 17.33 10.51
CA LEU A 133 14.71 16.47 9.32
C LEU A 133 16.17 16.15 8.97
N ALA A 134 17.14 16.67 9.72
CA ALA A 134 18.54 16.32 9.54
C ALA A 134 18.95 15.22 10.52
N ALA A 135 18.53 15.30 11.78
CA ALA A 135 18.89 14.37 12.84
C ALA A 135 17.90 13.20 13.00
N TYR A 136 16.64 13.36 12.58
CA TYR A 136 15.74 12.25 12.32
C TYR A 136 15.91 11.81 10.86
N GLU A 137 16.84 10.89 10.65
CA GLU A 137 17.24 10.47 9.31
C GLU A 137 16.18 9.59 8.67
N VAL A 138 15.75 9.99 7.46
CA VAL A 138 14.87 9.21 6.59
C VAL A 138 15.61 8.85 5.31
N PRO A 139 15.21 7.78 4.59
CA PRO A 139 15.92 7.37 3.39
C PRO A 139 15.95 8.45 2.32
N VAL A 140 17.12 8.61 1.69
CA VAL A 140 17.32 9.51 0.56
C VAL A 140 17.41 8.71 -0.75
N HIS A 141 17.49 9.41 -1.89
CA HIS A 141 17.59 8.76 -3.20
C HIS A 141 18.75 7.75 -3.33
N ALA A 142 19.86 7.98 -2.63
CA ALA A 142 21.01 7.09 -2.65
C ALA A 142 20.76 5.74 -1.94
N ASP A 143 19.78 5.66 -1.05
CA ASP A 143 19.50 4.46 -0.25
C ASP A 143 18.59 3.45 -0.96
N ILE A 144 17.87 3.90 -2.00
CA ILE A 144 16.78 3.14 -2.63
C ILE A 144 17.06 2.91 -4.12
N PRO A 145 17.83 1.87 -4.48
CA PRO A 145 18.20 1.63 -5.88
C PRO A 145 17.10 0.91 -6.67
N HIS A 146 16.56 -0.21 -6.18
CA HIS A 146 15.61 -1.04 -6.94
C HIS A 146 14.48 -1.62 -6.08
N GLN A 147 13.23 -1.37 -6.47
CA GLN A 147 12.03 -1.86 -5.80
C GLN A 147 11.03 -2.42 -6.82
N GLU A 148 10.61 -3.66 -6.58
CA GLU A 148 9.61 -4.37 -7.39
C GLU A 148 8.38 -4.71 -6.56
N VAL A 149 7.22 -4.72 -7.22
CA VAL A 149 5.94 -5.06 -6.61
C VAL A 149 5.15 -5.95 -7.57
N VAL A 150 4.69 -7.08 -7.05
CA VAL A 150 3.78 -8.00 -7.75
C VAL A 150 2.47 -8.05 -6.98
N PHE A 151 1.36 -7.83 -7.67
CA PHE A 151 0.03 -8.04 -7.10
C PHE A 151 -0.52 -9.37 -7.57
N LEU A 152 -0.97 -10.20 -6.63
CA LEU A 152 -1.69 -11.42 -6.97
C LEU A 152 -3.08 -11.05 -7.49
N ASP A 153 -3.51 -11.74 -8.56
CA ASP A 153 -4.88 -11.59 -9.07
C ASP A 153 -5.84 -12.33 -8.14
N GLU A 154 -6.40 -11.59 -7.19
CA GLU A 154 -7.42 -12.09 -6.28
C GLU A 154 -8.61 -11.12 -6.23
N ALA A 155 -9.81 -11.67 -6.10
CA ALA A 155 -11.02 -10.91 -5.90
C ALA A 155 -11.67 -11.38 -4.61
N ASP A 156 -11.88 -10.47 -3.66
CA ASP A 156 -12.58 -10.81 -2.43
C ASP A 156 -14.08 -10.99 -2.75
N PRO A 157 -14.65 -12.20 -2.64
CA PRO A 157 -16.06 -12.42 -2.96
C PRO A 157 -17.01 -11.76 -1.95
N THR A 158 -16.49 -11.35 -0.79
CA THR A 158 -17.28 -10.80 0.31
C THR A 158 -17.40 -9.27 0.27
N SER A 159 -16.57 -8.60 -0.53
CA SER A 159 -16.55 -7.14 -0.71
C SER A 159 -17.31 -6.72 -1.97
N SER A 160 -18.09 -5.64 -1.90
CA SER A 160 -18.87 -5.11 -3.03
C SER A 160 -18.01 -4.72 -4.23
N MET A 161 -16.85 -4.12 -3.96
CA MET A 161 -15.84 -3.77 -4.97
C MET A 161 -14.85 -4.90 -5.25
N LYS A 162 -14.92 -5.98 -4.46
CA LYS A 162 -13.96 -7.10 -4.42
C LYS A 162 -12.52 -6.71 -4.08
N ALA A 163 -12.33 -5.49 -3.59
CA ALA A 163 -11.04 -4.89 -3.24
C ALA A 163 -10.81 -4.91 -1.71
N LYS A 164 -9.53 -4.92 -1.30
CA LYS A 164 -9.07 -4.77 0.10
C LYS A 164 -8.01 -3.66 0.20
N GLY A 165 -7.61 -3.29 1.41
CA GLY A 165 -6.63 -2.22 1.65
C GLY A 165 -5.20 -2.61 1.30
N VAL A 166 -4.41 -1.70 0.71
CA VAL A 166 -3.00 -1.95 0.35
C VAL A 166 -2.02 -0.97 0.99
N GLY A 167 -2.50 0.16 1.52
CA GLY A 167 -1.65 1.26 2.00
C GLY A 167 -0.72 0.86 3.15
N GLU A 168 -1.27 0.25 4.20
CA GLU A 168 -0.48 -0.19 5.36
C GLU A 168 0.17 -1.55 5.13
N LEU A 169 -0.42 -2.39 4.26
CA LEU A 169 0.14 -3.71 3.94
C LEU A 169 1.59 -3.63 3.45
N GLY A 170 1.92 -2.59 2.68
CA GLY A 170 3.23 -2.46 2.04
C GLY A 170 4.41 -2.30 3.00
N ILE A 171 4.18 -1.90 4.26
CA ILE A 171 5.25 -1.77 5.26
C ILE A 171 5.35 -3.02 6.16
N CYS A 172 4.26 -3.79 6.26
CA CYS A 172 4.17 -4.93 7.16
C CYS A 172 5.20 -6.03 6.82
N GLY A 173 6.26 -6.12 7.62
CA GLY A 173 7.31 -7.13 7.48
C GLY A 173 8.56 -6.67 6.71
N VAL A 174 8.57 -5.44 6.18
CA VAL A 174 9.75 -4.89 5.48
C VAL A 174 10.97 -4.83 6.39
N GLY A 175 10.85 -4.25 7.59
CA GLY A 175 11.98 -4.14 8.51
C GLY A 175 12.52 -5.50 8.96
N ALA A 176 11.63 -6.47 9.20
CA ALA A 176 12.02 -7.84 9.52
C ALA A 176 12.72 -8.55 8.36
N ALA A 177 12.29 -8.31 7.11
CA ALA A 177 12.96 -8.85 5.93
C ALA A 177 14.39 -8.28 5.79
N ILE A 178 14.57 -6.98 6.05
CA ILE A 178 15.89 -6.33 6.09
C ILE A 178 16.75 -6.96 7.19
N ALA A 179 16.24 -7.09 8.41
CA ALA A 179 16.98 -7.69 9.52
C ALA A 179 17.37 -9.16 9.26
N ASN A 180 16.49 -9.93 8.60
CA ASN A 180 16.80 -11.30 8.20
C ASN A 180 17.87 -11.35 7.10
N ALA A 181 17.84 -10.43 6.14
CA ALA A 181 18.85 -10.31 5.10
C ALA A 181 20.22 -9.92 5.70
N LEU A 182 20.23 -9.01 6.68
CA LEU A 182 21.43 -8.65 7.44
C LEU A 182 22.00 -9.85 8.19
N TYR A 183 21.16 -10.58 8.92
CA TYR A 183 21.58 -11.81 9.59
C TYR A 183 22.13 -12.86 8.60
N ASN A 184 21.53 -12.98 7.42
CA ASN A 184 22.03 -13.88 6.38
C ASN A 184 23.40 -13.44 5.83
N ALA A 185 23.62 -12.14 5.67
CA ALA A 185 24.87 -11.58 5.16
C ALA A 185 26.03 -11.63 6.18
N THR A 186 25.74 -11.46 7.47
CA THR A 186 26.77 -11.24 8.50
C THR A 186 26.83 -12.32 9.58
N GLY A 187 25.79 -13.14 9.74
CA GLY A 187 25.62 -14.04 10.88
C GLY A 187 25.25 -13.34 12.19
N VAL A 188 25.14 -12.01 12.21
CA VAL A 188 24.86 -11.22 13.43
C VAL A 188 23.37 -10.94 13.55
N ARG A 189 22.78 -11.32 14.70
CA ARG A 189 21.34 -11.11 14.96
C ARG A 189 21.11 -9.91 15.87
N VAL A 190 20.77 -8.78 15.27
CA VAL A 190 20.30 -7.59 16.00
C VAL A 190 18.77 -7.67 16.18
N ARG A 191 18.28 -7.38 17.39
CA ARG A 191 16.84 -7.40 17.72
C ARG A 191 16.31 -6.04 18.16
N ASP A 192 17.21 -5.09 18.39
CA ASP A 192 16.92 -3.73 18.81
C ASP A 192 17.12 -2.80 17.60
N TYR A 193 16.04 -2.21 17.13
CA TYR A 193 16.04 -1.32 15.97
C TYR A 193 16.34 0.13 16.39
N PRO A 194 16.82 0.97 15.45
CA PRO A 194 17.29 0.62 14.11
C PRO A 194 18.55 -0.25 14.14
N ILE A 195 18.79 -1.02 13.08
CA ILE A 195 19.96 -1.89 12.93
C ILE A 195 21.08 -1.07 12.30
N THR A 196 21.79 -0.31 13.14
CA THR A 196 22.89 0.57 12.76
C THR A 196 24.22 -0.19 12.67
N LEU A 197 25.19 0.41 11.96
CA LEU A 197 26.49 -0.20 11.70
C LEU A 197 27.27 -0.57 12.97
N ASP A 198 27.14 0.21 14.05
CA ASP A 198 27.81 -0.06 15.33
C ASP A 198 27.31 -1.37 15.95
N LYS A 199 26.00 -1.65 15.84
CA LYS A 199 25.40 -2.91 16.33
C LYS A 199 25.88 -4.13 15.53
N ILE A 200 26.16 -3.95 14.24
CA ILE A 200 26.71 -5.02 13.39
C ILE A 200 28.21 -5.20 13.67
N LEU A 201 28.97 -4.12 13.74
CA LEU A 201 30.42 -4.16 13.97
C LEU A 201 30.77 -4.85 15.29
N MET A 202 29.99 -4.59 16.36
CA MET A 202 30.15 -5.28 17.65
C MET A 202 29.89 -6.78 17.59
N GLY A 203 29.16 -7.28 16.59
CA GLY A 203 28.83 -8.70 16.45
C GLY A 203 29.73 -9.48 15.47
N ILE A 204 30.49 -8.81 14.62
CA ILE A 204 31.44 -9.43 13.67
C ILE A 204 32.86 -9.54 14.25
N ALA A 205 33.17 -8.76 15.30
CA ALA A 205 34.47 -8.72 15.98
C ALA A 205 34.80 -9.99 16.79
#